data_AF-A0A962DY93-F1
#
_entry.id   AF-A0A962DY93-F1
#
_cell.length_a   1.000
_cell.length_b   1.000
_cell.length_c   1.000
_cell.angle_alpha   90.00
_cell.angle_beta   90.00
_cell.angle_gamma   90.00
#
_symmetry.space_group_name_H-M   'P 1'
#
loop_
_entity.id
_entity.type
_entity.pdbx_description
1 polymer ?
#
loop_
_entity_poly.entity_id
_entity_poly.type
_entity_poly.pdbx_seq_one_letter_code
_entity_poly.pdbx_strand_id
1 'polypeptide(L)'
;MYDFLIILVILAGSVGVLLYFVGWMNTIFMALGKKQYSMGAVLFILNPLSIAYCIKNWQDASKQGKQLIIGFVLMCCTIIPSYFFIDKISF
;
A
#
# COMPACT_ATOMS: atom_id res chain seq x y z
N MET A 1 -21.54 -19.23 6.54
CA MET A 1 -20.18 -19.11 7.11
C MET A 1 -19.21 -18.49 6.10
N TYR A 2 -19.27 -18.88 4.82
CA TYR A 2 -18.42 -18.30 3.76
C TYR A 2 -18.69 -16.82 3.49
N ASP A 3 -19.94 -16.33 3.60
CA ASP A 3 -20.27 -14.91 3.38
C ASP A 3 -19.54 -13.97 4.34
N PHE A 4 -19.41 -14.37 5.61
CA PHE A 4 -18.71 -13.56 6.62
C PHE A 4 -17.21 -13.50 6.34
N LEU A 5 -16.63 -14.59 5.83
CA LEU A 5 -15.23 -14.65 5.39
C LEU A 5 -15.00 -13.75 4.17
N ILE A 6 -15.90 -13.75 3.19
CA ILE A 6 -15.82 -12.90 2.00
C ILE A 6 -15.89 -11.43 2.41
N ILE A 7 -16.85 -11.05 3.26
CA ILE A 7 -16.99 -9.68 3.76
C ILE A 7 -15.71 -9.25 4.49
N LEU A 8 -15.13 -10.10 5.33
CA LEU A 8 -13.90 -9.80 6.07
C LEU A 8 -12.70 -9.62 5.14
N VAL A 9 -12.56 -10.46 4.11
CA VAL A 9 -11.50 -10.33 3.10
C VAL A 9 -11.64 -9.05 2.29
N ILE A 10 -12.86 -8.69 1.88
CA ILE A 10 -13.12 -7.43 1.15
C ILE A 10 -12.84 -6.22 2.03
N LEU A 11 -13.25 -6.24 3.30
CA LEU A 11 -12.95 -5.17 4.25
C LEU A 11 -11.45 -5.03 4.48
N ALA A 12 -10.77 -6.14 4.76
CA ALA A 12 -9.32 -6.15 4.97
C ALA A 12 -8.58 -5.67 3.72
N GLY A 13 -9.01 -6.10 2.52
CA GLY A 13 -8.43 -5.66 1.26
C GLY A 13 -8.61 -4.16 1.05
N SER A 14 -9.82 -3.64 1.32
CA SER A 14 -10.12 -2.21 1.21
C SER A 14 -9.29 -1.37 2.17
N VAL A 15 -9.12 -1.83 3.41
CA VAL A 15 -8.26 -1.18 4.41
C VAL A 15 -6.78 -1.22 3.98
N GLY A 16 -6.32 -2.33 3.40
CA GLY A 16 -4.98 -2.47 2.85
C GLY A 16 -4.70 -1.47 1.72
N VAL A 17 -5.62 -1.34 0.77
CA VAL A 17 -5.53 -0.38 -0.34
C VAL A 17 -5.50 1.07 0.18
N LEU A 18 -6.35 1.41 1.14
CA LEU A 18 -6.37 2.74 1.74
C LEU A 18 -5.07 3.05 2.49
N LEU A 19 -4.55 2.11 3.28
CA LEU A 19 -3.27 2.26 3.99
C LEU A 19 -2.11 2.47 3.01
N TYR A 20 -2.09 1.70 1.92
CA TYR A 20 -1.09 1.82 0.88
C TYR A 20 -1.17 3.18 0.18
N PHE A 21 -2.37 3.60 -0.21
CA PHE A 21 -2.60 4.88 -0.89
C PHE A 21 -2.27 6.09 0.01
N VAL A 22 -2.71 6.07 1.27
CA VAL A 22 -2.41 7.13 2.24
C VAL A 22 -0.91 7.19 2.51
N GLY A 23 -0.24 6.05 2.70
CA GLY A 23 1.21 6.00 2.86
C GLY A 23 1.94 6.58 1.65
N TRP A 24 1.51 6.23 0.44
CA TRP A 24 2.07 6.75 -0.81
C TRP A 24 1.93 8.27 -0.93
N MET A 25 0.71 8.80 -0.76
CA MET A 25 0.45 10.24 -0.78
C MET A 25 1.28 10.98 0.27
N ASN A 26 1.35 10.46 1.50
CA ASN A 26 2.06 11.11 2.59
C ASN A 26 3.58 11.15 2.34
N THR A 27 4.11 10.15 1.64
CA THR A 27 5.52 10.09 1.21
C THR A 27 5.81 11.14 0.14
N ILE A 28 4.89 11.36 -0.80
CA ILE A 28 4.97 12.43 -1.81
C ILE A 28 4.93 13.81 -1.14
N PHE A 29 3.98 14.06 -0.23
CA PHE A 29 3.91 15.32 0.52
C PHE A 29 5.18 15.60 1.32
N MET A 30 5.78 14.56 1.92
CA MET A 30 7.03 14.69 2.64
C MET A 30 8.22 15.03 1.71
N ALA A 31 8.29 14.43 0.53
CA ALA A 31 9.32 14.73 -0.47
C ALA A 31 9.18 16.16 -1.01
N LEU A 32 7.94 16.62 -1.25
CA LEU A 32 7.65 18.00 -1.64
C LEU A 32 8.01 19.00 -0.53
N GLY A 33 7.71 18.67 0.73
CA GLY A 33 8.04 19.50 1.90
C GLY A 33 9.54 19.71 2.10
N LYS A 34 10.39 18.75 1.70
CA LYS A 34 11.86 18.88 1.72
C LYS A 34 12.45 19.57 0.49
N LYS A 35 11.65 20.24 -0.35
CA LYS A 35 12.09 20.90 -1.61
C LYS A 35 12.72 19.95 -2.63
N GLN A 36 12.62 18.63 -2.45
CA GLN A 36 13.10 17.62 -3.39
C GLN A 36 12.02 17.26 -4.43
N TYR A 37 11.61 18.25 -5.22
CA TYR A 37 10.54 18.12 -6.22
C TYR A 37 10.82 17.03 -7.26
N SER A 38 12.08 16.82 -7.63
CA SER A 38 12.47 15.78 -8.59
C SER A 38 12.22 14.36 -8.04
N MET A 39 12.50 14.11 -6.77
CA MET A 39 12.18 12.81 -6.15
C MET A 39 10.67 12.65 -5.89
N GLY A 40 9.97 13.72 -5.53
CA GLY A 40 8.50 13.70 -5.39
C GLY A 40 7.78 13.30 -6.69
N ALA A 41 8.24 13.80 -7.84
CA ALA A 41 7.68 13.44 -9.14
C ALA A 41 7.99 11.98 -9.54
N VAL A 42 9.21 11.50 -9.26
CA VAL A 42 9.60 10.11 -9.50
C VAL A 42 8.78 9.15 -8.63
N LEU A 43 8.49 9.53 -7.38
CA LEU A 43 7.64 8.78 -6.46
C LEU A 43 6.18 8.69 -6.90
N PHE A 44 5.69 9.70 -7.62
CA PHE A 44 4.35 9.72 -8.20
C PHE A 44 4.21 8.79 -9.41
N ILE A 45 5.30 8.55 -10.15
CA ILE A 45 5.29 7.69 -11.35
C ILE A 45 5.66 6.24 -10.98
N LEU A 46 6.62 6.06 -10.08
CA LEU A 46 7.09 4.75 -9.64
C LEU A 46 6.67 4.49 -8.20
N ASN A 47 5.45 3.98 -8.04
CA ASN A 47 4.90 3.56 -6.75
C ASN A 47 5.80 2.60 -5.92
N PRO A 48 6.53 1.62 -6.50
CA PRO A 48 7.47 0.80 -5.71
C PRO A 48 8.71 1.58 -5.25
N LEU A 49 9.08 2.69 -5.91
CA LEU A 49 10.20 3.52 -5.46
C LEU A 49 9.89 4.27 -4.16
N SER A 50 8.61 4.44 -3.80
CA SER A 50 8.17 4.97 -2.51
C SER A 50 8.73 4.20 -1.34
N ILE A 51 8.76 2.88 -1.47
CA ILE A 51 9.28 1.98 -0.44
C ILE A 51 10.79 2.19 -0.29
N ALA A 52 11.52 2.25 -1.40
CA ALA A 52 12.96 2.49 -1.41
C ALA A 52 13.33 3.87 -0.83
N TYR A 53 12.55 4.90 -1.14
CA TYR A 53 12.75 6.25 -0.61
C TYR A 53 12.47 6.32 0.90
N CYS A 54 11.38 5.68 1.37
CA CYS A 54 11.10 5.55 2.79
C CYS A 54 12.23 4.82 3.53
N ILE A 55 12.77 3.73 2.98
CA ILE A 55 13.92 2.99 3.53
C ILE A 55 15.17 3.88 3.59
N LYS A 56 15.46 4.63 2.53
CA LYS A 56 16.61 5.53 2.49
C LYS A 56 16.50 6.69 3.48
N ASN A 57 15.29 7.20 3.70
CA ASN A 57 15.02 8.34 4.56
C ASN A 57 14.33 7.93 5.88
N TRP A 58 14.61 6.72 6.38
CA TRP A 58 13.85 6.08 7.46
C TRP A 58 13.76 6.90 8.75
N GLN A 59 14.77 7.71 9.10
CA GLN A 59 14.70 8.57 10.29
C GLN A 59 13.52 9.54 10.25
N ASP A 60 13.22 10.09 9.08
CA ASP A 60 12.12 11.04 8.88
C ASP A 60 10.84 10.33 8.40
N ALA A 61 10.99 9.33 7.52
CA ALA A 61 9.90 8.70 6.79
C ALA A 61 9.44 7.35 7.39
N SER A 62 9.87 6.97 8.60
CA SER A 62 9.54 5.67 9.22
C SER A 62 8.03 5.45 9.35
N LYS A 63 7.25 6.48 9.70
CA LYS A 63 5.80 6.36 9.87
C LYS A 63 5.09 6.09 8.54
N GLN A 64 5.46 6.82 7.51
CA GLN A 64 4.91 6.69 6.15
C GLN A 64 5.33 5.35 5.52
N GLY A 65 6.59 4.97 5.71
CA GLY A 65 7.13 3.68 5.26
C GLY A 65 6.41 2.50 5.90
N LYS A 66 6.10 2.56 7.20
CA LYS A 66 5.29 1.54 7.86
C LYS A 66 3.88 1.45 7.27
N GLN A 67 3.21 2.58 6.99
CA GLN A 67 1.88 2.57 6.38
C GLN A 67 1.90 1.94 4.97
N LEU A 68 2.88 2.31 4.15
CA LEU A 68 3.11 1.74 2.83
C LEU A 68 3.36 0.23 2.88
N ILE A 69 4.29 -0.22 3.73
CA ILE A 69 4.65 -1.64 3.85
C ILE A 69 3.49 -2.45 4.41
N ILE A 70 2.83 -1.98 5.48
CA ILE A 70 1.68 -2.67 6.08
C ILE A 70 0.54 -2.74 5.07
N GLY A 71 0.23 -1.63 4.37
CA GLY A 71 -0.80 -1.61 3.33
C GLY A 71 -0.49 -2.57 2.19
N PHE A 72 0.77 -2.61 1.72
CA PHE A 72 1.21 -3.52 0.67
C PHE A 72 1.12 -4.99 1.11
N VAL A 73 1.56 -5.32 2.33
CA VAL A 73 1.47 -6.68 2.88
C VAL A 73 0.01 -7.10 3.05
N LEU A 74 -0.86 -6.24 3.59
CA LEU A 74 -2.29 -6.52 3.69
C LEU A 74 -2.91 -6.74 2.32
N MET A 75 -2.53 -5.92 1.33
CA MET A 75 -3.03 -6.03 -0.03
C MET A 75 -2.59 -7.35 -0.68
N CYS A 76 -1.33 -7.77 -0.53
CA CYS A 76 -0.87 -9.08 -0.97
C CYS A 76 -1.60 -10.23 -0.26
N CYS A 77 -1.75 -10.15 1.07
CA CYS A 77 -2.42 -11.15 1.88
C CYS A 77 -3.92 -11.28 1.58
N THR A 78 -4.55 -10.24 1.02
CA THR A 78 -5.98 -10.25 0.67
C THR A 78 -6.20 -10.59 -0.81
N ILE A 79 -5.29 -10.19 -1.70
CA ILE A 79 -5.31 -10.55 -3.12
C ILE A 79 -5.16 -12.05 -3.33
N ILE A 80 -4.19 -12.71 -2.68
CA ILE A 80 -3.94 -14.15 -2.84
C ILE A 80 -5.20 -15.01 -2.57
N PRO A 81 -5.90 -14.86 -1.43
CA PRO A 81 -7.13 -15.60 -1.17
C PRO A 81 -8.29 -15.14 -2.05
N SER A 82 -8.35 -13.87 -2.45
CA SER A 82 -9.40 -13.37 -3.37
C SER A 82 -9.30 -14.02 -4.75
N TYR A 83 -8.09 -14.13 -5.31
CA TYR A 83 -7.85 -14.81 -6.59
C TYR A 83 -8.19 -16.30 -6.49
N PHE A 84 -7.80 -16.98 -5.40
CA PHE A 84 -8.14 -18.38 -5.17
C PHE A 84 -9.65 -18.62 -5.06
N PHE A 85 -10.40 -17.64 -4.54
CA PHE A 85 -11.86 -17.73 -4.41
C PHE A 85 -12.60 -17.47 -5.72
N ILE A 86 -12.09 -16.54 -6.55
CA ILE A 86 -12.64 -16.24 -7.89
C ILE A 86 -12.46 -17.45 -8.82
N ASP A 87 -11.31 -18.11 -8.75
CA ASP A 87 -11.02 -19.31 -9.55
C ASP A 87 -11.98 -20.47 -9.22
N LYS A 88 -12.33 -20.61 -7.93
CA LYS A 88 -13.28 -21.61 -7.42
C LYS A 88 -14.76 -21.34 -7.77
N ILE A 89 -15.13 -20.13 -8.16
CA ILE A 89 -16.50 -19.74 -8.54
C ILE A 89 -16.77 -19.88 -10.04
N SER A 90 -15.71 -19.98 -10.87
CA SER A 90 -15.83 -20.13 -12.33
C SER A 90 -15.95 -21.58 -12.83
N PHE A 91 -16.29 -22.54 -11.96
CA PHE A 91 -16.46 -23.95 -12.32
C PHE A 91 -17.82 -24.50 -11.88
#